data_AF-A0AA50VVD5-F1
#
_entry.id   AF-A0AA50VVD5-F1
#
_cell.length_a   1.000
_cell.length_b   1.000
_cell.length_c   1.000
_cell.angle_alpha   90.00
_cell.angle_beta   90.00
_cell.angle_gamma   90.00
#
_symmetry.space_group_name_H-M   'P 1'
#
loop_
_entity.id
_entity.type
_entity.pdbx_description
1 polymer ?
#
loop_
_entity_poly.entity_id
_entity_poly.type
_entity_poly.pdbx_seq_one_letter_code
_entity_poly.pdbx_strand_id
1 'polypeptide(L)'
;MNITFSDESILRLRGYDKTPDFKLDVPIAIDGFVVNWIESKALFGDHENHLGYLKEQLISYWNRFGPGLVIYWFGYLETLENTPEVNNMFILRTKFPNKESITQ
;
A
#
# COMPACT_ATOMS: atom_id res chain seq x y z
N MET A 1 5.22 5.13 -17.79
CA MET A 1 3.93 4.44 -17.54
C MET A 1 2.93 5.51 -17.19
N ASN A 2 1.71 5.44 -17.72
CA ASN A 2 0.69 6.43 -17.43
C ASN A 2 -0.36 5.81 -16.49
N ILE A 3 0.03 5.65 -15.22
CA ILE A 3 -0.85 5.11 -14.18
C ILE A 3 -1.70 6.27 -13.66
N THR A 4 -3.01 6.18 -13.82
CA THR A 4 -3.94 7.18 -13.29
C THR A 4 -4.33 6.82 -11.86
N PHE A 5 -4.44 7.84 -11.01
CA PHE A 5 -4.71 7.67 -9.58
C PHE A 5 -5.47 8.87 -9.02
N SER A 6 -6.14 8.64 -7.90
CA SER A 6 -6.67 9.66 -7.02
C SER A 6 -5.76 9.78 -5.78
N ASP A 7 -5.27 10.99 -5.50
CA ASP A 7 -4.51 11.28 -4.28
C ASP A 7 -5.42 11.54 -3.07
N GLU A 8 -4.83 11.75 -1.91
CA GLU A 8 -5.55 12.09 -0.68
C GLU A 8 -6.50 13.27 -0.83
N SER A 9 -6.14 14.31 -1.60
CA SER A 9 -6.97 15.52 -1.73
C SER A 9 -8.27 15.20 -2.46
N ILE A 10 -8.18 14.43 -3.55
CA ILE A 10 -9.35 13.95 -4.30
C ILE A 10 -10.19 13.00 -3.44
N LEU A 11 -9.55 12.09 -2.70
CA LEU A 11 -10.24 11.13 -1.86
C LEU A 11 -10.98 11.81 -0.69
N ARG A 12 -10.37 12.81 -0.05
CA ARG A 12 -11.02 13.60 1.01
C ARG A 12 -12.20 14.39 0.48
N LEU A 13 -12.08 14.98 -0.72
CA LEU A 13 -13.19 15.67 -1.38
C LEU A 13 -14.39 14.73 -1.65
N ARG A 14 -14.12 13.44 -1.89
CA ARG A 14 -15.13 12.39 -2.05
C ARG A 14 -15.70 11.87 -0.73
N GLY A 15 -15.25 12.41 0.42
CA GLY A 15 -15.78 12.08 1.74
C GLY A 15 -15.09 10.91 2.44
N TYR A 16 -13.93 10.46 1.97
CA TYR A 16 -13.15 9.45 2.69
C TYR A 16 -12.40 10.08 3.88
N ASP A 17 -12.58 9.49 5.07
CA ASP A 17 -11.93 9.85 6.34
C ASP A 17 -10.52 9.27 6.50
N LYS A 18 -10.27 8.11 5.88
CA LYS A 18 -8.99 7.43 5.79
C LYS A 18 -8.64 7.25 4.32
N THR A 19 -7.49 7.79 3.92
CA THR A 19 -7.06 7.88 2.52
C THR A 19 -5.64 7.36 2.38
N PRO A 20 -5.38 6.37 1.49
CA PRO A 20 -4.01 6.06 1.11
C PRO A 20 -3.39 7.24 0.35
N ASP A 21 -2.06 7.31 0.31
CA ASP A 21 -1.34 8.31 -0.49
C ASP A 21 -1.84 8.32 -1.95
N PHE A 22 -2.01 7.13 -2.53
CA PHE A 22 -2.53 6.95 -3.89
C PHE A 22 -3.53 5.80 -3.96
N LYS A 23 -4.74 6.08 -4.46
CA LYS A 23 -5.69 5.06 -4.91
C LYS A 23 -5.61 4.98 -6.43
N LEU A 24 -5.31 3.80 -6.97
CA LEU A 24 -5.19 3.60 -8.43
C LEU A 24 -6.57 3.54 -9.06
N ASP A 25 -6.76 4.22 -10.19
CA ASP A 25 -8.06 4.15 -10.89
C ASP A 25 -8.27 2.77 -11.52
N VAL A 26 -7.20 2.20 -12.06
CA VAL A 26 -7.13 0.83 -12.58
C VAL A 26 -6.07 0.07 -11.77
N PRO A 27 -6.39 -1.11 -11.21
CA PRO A 27 -5.41 -1.90 -10.47
C PRO A 27 -4.23 -2.31 -11.35
N ILE A 28 -3.07 -2.49 -10.74
CA ILE A 28 -1.88 -3.03 -11.40
C ILE A 28 -1.48 -4.33 -10.72
N ALA A 29 -0.78 -5.21 -11.43
CA ALA A 29 -0.10 -6.36 -10.84
C ALA A 29 1.37 -6.04 -10.66
N ILE A 30 1.91 -6.23 -9.45
CA ILE A 30 3.33 -6.13 -9.13
C ILE A 30 3.82 -7.52 -8.77
N ASP A 31 4.70 -8.09 -9.59
CA ASP A 31 5.20 -9.46 -9.43
C ASP A 31 4.05 -10.49 -9.29
N GLY A 32 2.94 -10.27 -10.00
CA GLY A 32 1.73 -11.10 -9.95
C GLY A 32 0.75 -10.77 -8.81
N PHE A 33 1.09 -9.88 -7.88
CA PHE A 33 0.20 -9.43 -6.81
C PHE A 33 -0.61 -8.21 -7.23
N VAL A 34 -1.94 -8.27 -7.09
CA VAL A 34 -2.83 -7.14 -7.45
C VAL A 34 -2.70 -6.01 -6.44
N VAL A 35 -2.55 -4.78 -6.92
CA VAL A 35 -2.40 -3.58 -6.11
C VAL A 35 -3.41 -2.52 -6.58
N ASN A 36 -4.24 -2.06 -5.65
CA ASN A 36 -5.30 -1.06 -5.86
C ASN A 36 -4.96 0.30 -5.24
N TRP A 37 -4.06 0.32 -4.26
CA TRP A 37 -3.64 1.52 -3.55
C TRP A 37 -2.19 1.38 -3.08
N ILE A 38 -1.54 2.51 -2.86
CA ILE A 38 -0.15 2.61 -2.39
C ILE A 38 -0.12 3.53 -1.17
N GLU A 39 0.57 3.09 -0.14
CA GLU A 39 0.87 3.85 1.07
C GLU A 39 2.39 3.94 1.24
N SER A 40 2.94 5.13 1.44
CA SER A 40 4.37 5.36 1.57
C SER A 40 4.73 5.89 2.96
N LYS A 41 5.74 5.29 3.58
CA LYS A 41 6.18 5.60 4.95
C LYS A 41 7.67 5.92 4.94
N ALA A 42 8.02 7.17 5.27
CA ALA A 42 9.40 7.65 5.37
C ALA A 42 10.04 7.30 6.72
N LEU A 43 9.97 6.02 7.11
CA LEU A 43 10.46 5.48 8.37
C LEU A 43 10.77 3.98 8.24
N PHE A 44 11.43 3.41 9.24
CA PHE A 44 11.68 1.97 9.33
C PHE A 44 10.45 1.24 9.88
N GLY A 45 9.98 0.21 9.18
CA GLY A 45 8.84 -0.61 9.59
C GLY A 45 9.21 -1.64 10.66
N ASP A 46 9.20 -1.25 11.93
CA ASP A 46 9.22 -2.20 13.06
C ASP A 46 7.81 -2.71 13.41
N HIS A 47 7.73 -3.66 14.34
CA HIS A 47 6.45 -4.27 14.75
C HIS A 47 5.46 -3.28 15.38
N GLU A 48 5.94 -2.32 16.17
CA GLU A 48 5.09 -1.38 16.89
C GLU A 48 4.44 -0.40 15.90
N ASN A 49 5.26 0.24 15.08
CA ASN A 49 4.83 1.17 14.05
C ASN A 49 3.94 0.47 13.03
N HIS A 50 4.34 -0.72 12.55
CA HIS A 50 3.54 -1.49 11.59
C HIS A 50 2.16 -1.84 12.16
N LEU A 51 2.08 -2.33 13.39
CA LEU A 51 0.82 -2.69 14.03
C LEU A 51 -0.09 -1.47 14.23
N GLY A 52 0.48 -0.30 14.55
CA GLY A 52 -0.23 0.97 14.61
C GLY A 52 -0.87 1.31 13.26
N TYR A 53 -0.06 1.34 12.19
CA TYR A 53 -0.57 1.63 10.84
C TYR A 53 -1.59 0.60 10.34
N LEU A 54 -1.38 -0.68 10.65
CA LEU A 54 -2.28 -1.76 10.28
C LEU A 54 -3.70 -1.47 10.81
N LYS A 55 -3.80 -1.15 12.11
CA LYS A 55 -5.08 -0.88 12.79
C LYS A 55 -5.72 0.43 12.34
N GLU A 56 -4.94 1.49 12.22
CA GLU A 56 -5.48 2.84 12.00
C GLU A 56 -5.76 3.19 10.54
N GLN A 57 -5.09 2.48 9.60
CA GLN A 57 -5.03 2.84 8.19
C GLN A 57 -5.20 1.61 7.28
N LEU A 58 -4.25 0.67 7.30
CA LEU A 58 -4.11 -0.33 6.24
C LEU A 58 -5.30 -1.30 6.14
N ILE A 59 -5.88 -1.73 7.27
CA ILE A 59 -7.10 -2.55 7.29
C ILE A 59 -8.26 -1.80 6.61
N SER A 60 -8.39 -0.49 6.86
CA SER A 60 -9.46 0.33 6.27
C SER A 60 -9.28 0.46 4.76
N TYR A 61 -8.04 0.60 4.28
CA TYR A 61 -7.75 0.65 2.85
C TYR A 61 -8.09 -0.68 2.18
N TRP A 62 -7.66 -1.79 2.78
CA TRP A 62 -7.95 -3.12 2.27
C TRP A 62 -9.46 -3.41 2.19
N ASN A 63 -10.20 -3.14 3.25
CA ASN A 63 -11.65 -3.36 3.28
C ASN A 63 -12.41 -2.54 2.22
N ARG A 64 -11.91 -1.35 1.87
CA ARG A 64 -12.58 -0.44 0.92
C ARG A 64 -12.15 -0.66 -0.53
N PHE A 65 -10.86 -0.91 -0.74
CA PHE A 65 -10.23 -0.83 -2.06
C PHE A 65 -9.59 -2.15 -2.49
N GLY A 66 -9.60 -3.18 -1.65
CA GLY A 66 -8.93 -4.45 -1.92
C GLY A 66 -7.41 -4.39 -1.66
N PRO A 67 -6.63 -5.32 -2.22
CA PRO A 67 -5.21 -5.44 -1.89
C PRO A 67 -4.35 -4.24 -2.32
N GLY A 68 -3.26 -3.97 -1.60
CA GLY A 68 -2.42 -2.79 -1.83
C GLY A 68 -0.91 -3.01 -1.69
N LEU A 69 -0.19 -1.89 -1.67
CA LEU A 69 1.27 -1.83 -1.51
C LEU A 69 1.62 -0.85 -0.38
N VAL A 70 2.48 -1.28 0.54
CA VAL A 70 3.10 -0.39 1.53
C VAL A 70 4.59 -0.29 1.26
N ILE A 71 5.10 0.94 1.17
CA ILE A 71 6.53 1.22 0.95
C ILE A 71 7.12 1.79 2.24
N TYR A 72 8.00 1.05 2.90
CA TYR A 72 8.84 1.57 4.00
C TYR A 72 10.20 1.98 3.44
N TRP A 73 10.39 3.28 3.22
CA TRP A 73 11.57 3.79 2.50
C TRP A 73 12.90 3.53 3.22
N PHE A 74 12.89 3.35 4.56
CA PHE A 74 14.11 3.07 5.33
C PHE A 74 14.27 1.58 5.67
N GLY A 75 13.46 0.69 5.08
CA GLY A 75 13.46 -0.74 5.38
C GLY A 75 12.36 -1.14 6.36
N TYR A 76 12.20 -2.44 6.58
CA TYR A 76 11.27 -3.02 7.56
C TYR A 76 11.84 -4.33 8.11
N LEU A 77 11.32 -4.79 9.25
CA LEU A 77 11.69 -6.09 9.81
C LEU A 77 11.21 -7.22 8.89
N GLU A 78 12.12 -8.09 8.44
CA GLU A 78 11.80 -9.25 7.58
C GLU A 78 10.73 -10.17 8.19
N THR A 79 10.64 -10.20 9.54
CA THR A 79 9.59 -10.94 10.26
C THR A 79 8.18 -10.47 9.90
N LEU A 80 8.00 -9.22 9.45
CA LEU A 80 6.72 -8.70 8.97
C LEU A 80 6.24 -9.41 7.69
N GLU A 81 7.13 -9.96 6.85
CA GLU A 81 6.70 -10.68 5.65
C GLU A 81 5.92 -11.97 5.95
N ASN A 82 6.07 -12.47 7.17
CA ASN A 82 5.43 -13.69 7.64
C ASN A 82 4.14 -13.43 8.42
N THR A 83 3.70 -12.17 8.55
CA THR A 83 2.43 -11.87 9.22
C THR A 83 1.25 -12.19 8.30
N PRO A 84 0.08 -12.56 8.85
CA PRO A 84 -1.07 -12.99 8.04
C PRO A 84 -1.57 -11.95 7.05
N GLU A 85 -1.39 -10.67 7.34
CA GLU A 85 -1.80 -9.56 6.48
C GLU A 85 -0.89 -9.37 5.26
N VAL A 86 0.42 -9.67 5.38
CA VAL A 86 1.36 -9.49 4.28
C VAL A 86 1.19 -10.62 3.26
N ASN A 87 1.24 -10.28 1.97
CA ASN A 87 0.94 -11.15 0.82
C ASN A 87 -0.54 -11.61 0.72
N ASN A 88 -1.42 -11.16 1.61
CA ASN A 88 -2.88 -11.37 1.51
C ASN A 88 -3.63 -10.04 1.34
N MET A 89 -3.33 -9.06 2.20
CA MET A 89 -3.96 -7.74 2.21
C MET A 89 -3.12 -6.71 1.45
N PHE A 90 -1.80 -6.79 1.58
CA PHE A 90 -0.87 -5.92 0.88
C PHE A 90 0.50 -6.56 0.80
N ILE A 91 1.33 -6.05 -0.10
CA ILE A 91 2.76 -6.38 -0.16
C ILE A 91 3.59 -5.26 0.47
N LEU A 92 4.74 -5.62 1.02
CA LEU A 92 5.74 -4.68 1.52
C LEU A 92 6.86 -4.51 0.48
N ARG A 93 7.35 -3.28 0.34
CA ARG A 93 8.56 -2.96 -0.44
C ARG A 93 9.36 -1.86 0.27
N THR A 94 10.62 -1.73 -0.10
CA THR A 94 11.51 -0.63 0.35
C THR A 94 11.67 0.47 -0.69
N LYS A 95 11.14 0.25 -1.89
CA LYS A 95 11.15 1.17 -3.03
C LYS A 95 9.95 0.92 -3.92
N PHE A 96 9.61 1.91 -4.75
CA PHE A 96 8.63 1.70 -5.81
C PHE A 96 9.16 0.67 -6.84
N PRO A 97 8.34 -0.28 -7.33
CA PRO A 97 8.78 -1.32 -8.25
C PRO A 97 9.24 -0.76 -9.59
N ASN A 98 10.18 -1.48 -10.22
CA ASN A 98 10.62 -1.18 -11.57
C ASN A 98 9.49 -1.49 -12.57
N LYS A 99 9.53 -0.83 -13.73
CA LYS A 99 8.55 -1.01 -14.81
C LYS A 99 8.36 -2.48 -15.21
N GLU A 100 9.43 -3.27 -15.20
CA GLU A 100 9.42 -4.69 -15.60
C GLU A 100 8.57 -5.58 -14.69
N SER A 101 8.43 -5.21 -13.42
CA SER A 101 7.61 -5.92 -12.44
C SER A 101 6.12 -5.56 -12.52
N ILE A 102 5.76 -4.50 -13.25
CA ILE A 102 4.41 -3.95 -13.27
C ILE A 102 3.69 -4.38 -14.55
N THR A 103 2.56 -5.07 -14.39
CA THR A 103 1.60 -5.38 -15.45
C THR A 103 0.29 -4.65 -15.20
N GLN A 104 -0.35 -4.13 -16.25
CA GLN A 104 -1.65 -3.44 -16.19
C GLN A 104 -2.60 -4.05 -17.21
#